data_AF-A0A964VM75-F1
#
_entry.id   AF-A0A964VM75-F1
#
_cell.length_a   1.000
_cell.length_b   1.000
_cell.length_c   1.000
_cell.angle_alpha   90.00
_cell.angle_beta   90.00
_cell.angle_gamma   90.00
#
_symmetry.space_group_name_H-M   'P 1'
#
loop_
_entity.id
_entity.type
_entity.pdbx_description
1 polymer ?
#
loop_
_entity_poly.entity_id
_entity_poly.type
_entity_poly.pdbx_seq_one_letter_code
_entity_poly.pdbx_strand_id
1 'polypeptide(L)'
;MKSMESAGAIRDWKEEIRRKLNLSVETFSAIQDLSRQVQAQLEKTGASITEKQEQVLLHKLGLFVRANHTESVETIAEAISISPQVLEQKGKLDISEVVGQTQQHFNKKEVRLWERLSERKDAVPMIAETSLGDGTYYLGRLFTRGHFIANSTVLEHCLGKKSIERYFTKSKNKDIEVYAVMEQSDSEPVATVIYDTKLKSILQIKQAGDRHLTGTEPYFEAVIESLSRLTTQESINESGRAYQRPIESVQDLENVFRGFPEVFVRSGTLVSISDALTMDAKEVLGGSAFPVDEDTDPELVVQIAEKLPLAIDMTKATEEQRQTVISIAGTLIDNRDAISGFSNLKIVNGQILVNNAKEVRFDALEEVGRGLYATQTEQLSLPALRKVGGRVDAPVARVIAAEQLTEVTGNIDASSASQLTMPALRKVGWHIEAGMAERIDLPNLVHVGGKVYGDSASVINLPNLKDALLVQCNEKTETIIGNKNIPIERTTKI
;
A
#
# COMPACT_ATOMS: atom_id res chain seq x y z
N MET A 1 -46.04 39.11 -40.46
CA MET A 1 -45.01 40.03 -40.97
C MET A 1 -44.09 40.59 -39.88
N LYS A 2 -44.56 40.96 -38.67
CA LYS A 2 -43.68 41.42 -37.57
C LYS A 2 -42.67 40.39 -37.02
N SER A 3 -42.84 39.08 -37.26
CA SER A 3 -41.89 38.04 -36.81
C SER A 3 -40.73 37.78 -37.78
N MET A 4 -40.78 38.32 -39.01
CA MET A 4 -39.68 38.17 -39.98
C MET A 4 -38.69 39.35 -39.92
N GLU A 5 -39.12 40.53 -39.50
CA GLU A 5 -38.23 41.69 -39.30
C GLU A 5 -37.34 41.55 -38.06
N SER A 6 -37.78 40.86 -37.00
CA SER A 6 -36.95 40.62 -35.81
C SER A 6 -35.84 39.58 -36.07
N ALA A 7 -36.09 38.57 -36.91
CA ALA A 7 -35.10 37.54 -37.23
C ALA A 7 -33.90 38.08 -38.03
N GLY A 8 -34.09 39.13 -38.84
CA GLY A 8 -33.02 39.83 -39.54
C GLY A 8 -32.13 40.64 -38.59
N ALA A 9 -32.74 41.41 -37.68
CA ALA A 9 -32.02 42.23 -36.69
C ALA A 9 -31.24 41.39 -35.66
N ILE A 10 -31.74 40.21 -35.29
CA ILE A 10 -31.06 39.28 -34.36
C ILE A 10 -29.78 38.68 -34.98
N ARG A 11 -29.77 38.49 -36.31
CA ARG A 11 -28.61 37.92 -37.02
C ARG A 11 -27.45 38.91 -37.12
N ASP A 12 -27.74 40.21 -37.13
CA ASP A 12 -26.75 41.26 -37.34
C ASP A 12 -25.87 41.53 -36.11
N TRP A 13 -26.42 41.52 -34.89
CA TRP A 13 -25.64 41.88 -33.70
C TRP A 13 -24.67 40.78 -33.25
N LYS A 14 -25.00 39.49 -33.44
CA LYS A 14 -24.10 38.38 -33.09
C LYS A 14 -22.85 38.42 -33.97
N GLU A 15 -23.02 38.62 -35.26
CA GLU A 15 -21.89 38.80 -36.19
C GLU A 15 -21.12 40.09 -35.93
N GLU A 16 -21.80 41.16 -35.50
CA GLU A 16 -21.14 42.39 -35.08
C GLU A 16 -20.22 42.16 -33.87
N ILE A 17 -20.68 41.43 -32.84
CA ILE A 17 -19.84 41.06 -31.68
C ILE A 17 -18.65 40.22 -32.13
N ARG A 18 -18.86 39.19 -32.96
CA ARG A 18 -17.78 38.35 -33.47
C ARG A 18 -16.71 39.17 -34.18
N ARG A 19 -17.12 40.07 -35.08
CA ARG A 19 -16.22 40.98 -35.81
C ARG A 19 -15.50 41.95 -34.90
N LYS A 20 -16.21 42.60 -33.97
CA LYS A 20 -15.63 43.56 -33.01
C LYS A 20 -14.56 42.92 -32.12
N LEU A 21 -14.75 41.66 -31.75
CA LEU A 21 -13.82 40.93 -30.89
C LEU A 21 -12.72 40.18 -31.66
N ASN A 22 -12.79 40.19 -33.00
CA ASN A 22 -11.88 39.47 -33.90
C ASN A 22 -11.82 37.96 -33.60
N LEU A 23 -12.97 37.32 -33.44
CA LEU A 23 -13.08 35.90 -33.10
C LEU A 23 -13.24 35.03 -34.35
N SER A 24 -12.63 33.84 -34.33
CA SER A 24 -12.90 32.81 -35.34
C SER A 24 -14.35 32.34 -35.25
N VAL A 25 -14.86 31.70 -36.32
CA VAL A 25 -16.23 31.16 -36.33
C VAL A 25 -16.38 30.10 -35.24
N GLU A 26 -15.37 29.24 -35.10
CA GLU A 26 -15.31 28.16 -34.13
C GLU A 26 -15.29 28.71 -32.70
N THR A 27 -14.41 29.68 -32.40
CA THR A 27 -14.35 30.31 -31.07
C THR A 27 -15.66 31.00 -30.72
N PHE A 28 -16.28 31.68 -31.67
CA PHE A 28 -17.55 32.35 -31.43
C PHE A 28 -18.70 31.37 -31.19
N SER A 29 -18.74 30.25 -31.92
CA SER A 29 -19.69 29.17 -31.66
C SER A 29 -19.55 28.62 -30.23
N ALA A 30 -18.31 28.38 -29.77
CA ALA A 30 -18.07 27.93 -28.40
C ALA A 30 -18.52 28.96 -27.34
N ILE A 31 -18.35 30.26 -27.59
CA ILE A 31 -18.84 31.33 -26.71
C ILE A 31 -20.38 31.37 -26.67
N GLN A 32 -21.06 31.12 -27.80
CA GLN A 32 -22.52 31.01 -27.84
C GLN A 32 -23.01 29.81 -27.02
N ASP A 33 -22.31 28.68 -27.09
CA ASP A 33 -22.63 27.49 -26.30
C ASP A 33 -22.44 27.76 -24.80
N LEU A 34 -21.33 28.38 -24.41
CA LEU A 34 -21.07 28.81 -23.04
C LEU A 34 -22.15 29.77 -22.53
N SER A 35 -22.54 30.76 -23.34
CA SER A 35 -23.62 31.70 -22.99
C SER A 35 -24.94 30.98 -22.72
N ARG A 36 -25.31 29.99 -23.54
CA ARG A 36 -26.53 29.19 -23.33
C ARG A 36 -26.46 28.38 -22.04
N GLN A 37 -25.31 27.80 -21.73
CA GLN A 37 -25.11 27.03 -20.50
C GLN A 37 -25.21 27.93 -19.25
N VAL A 38 -24.59 29.11 -19.29
CA VAL A 38 -24.67 30.09 -18.19
C VAL A 38 -26.11 30.55 -17.97
N GLN A 39 -26.86 30.82 -19.04
CA GLN A 39 -28.28 31.20 -18.95
C GLN A 39 -29.13 30.09 -18.32
N ALA A 40 -28.98 28.85 -18.79
CA ALA A 40 -29.69 27.71 -18.21
C ALA A 40 -29.40 27.55 -16.72
N GLN A 41 -28.17 27.85 -16.28
CA GLN A 41 -27.81 27.79 -14.87
C GLN A 41 -28.39 28.96 -14.05
N LEU A 42 -28.44 30.17 -14.61
CA LEU A 42 -29.11 31.32 -13.99
C LEU A 42 -30.61 31.05 -13.79
N GLU A 43 -31.28 30.45 -14.78
CA GLU A 43 -32.69 30.09 -14.71
C GLU A 43 -33.00 29.13 -13.57
N LYS A 44 -32.13 28.15 -13.29
CA LYS A 44 -32.26 27.26 -12.12
C LYS A 44 -32.27 28.00 -10.79
N THR A 45 -31.62 29.17 -10.72
CA THR A 45 -31.60 30.03 -9.53
C THR A 45 -32.75 31.05 -9.49
N GLY A 46 -33.67 31.00 -10.46
CA GLY A 46 -34.79 31.92 -10.59
C GLY A 46 -34.44 33.26 -11.25
N ALA A 47 -33.22 33.40 -11.79
CA ALA A 47 -32.80 34.59 -12.53
C ALA A 47 -33.10 34.42 -14.02
N SER A 48 -33.79 35.38 -14.62
CA SER A 48 -33.96 35.48 -16.07
C SER A 48 -33.22 36.72 -16.59
N ILE A 49 -32.66 36.63 -17.80
CA ILE A 49 -31.96 37.75 -18.42
C ILE A 49 -32.71 38.21 -19.67
N THR A 50 -32.77 39.52 -19.88
CA THR A 50 -33.36 40.12 -21.08
C THR A 50 -32.48 39.90 -22.31
N GLU A 51 -33.04 40.02 -23.51
CA GLU A 51 -32.26 39.96 -24.77
C GLU A 51 -31.08 40.95 -24.78
N LYS A 52 -31.29 42.14 -24.19
CA LYS A 52 -30.23 43.13 -24.03
C LYS A 52 -29.10 42.66 -23.11
N GLN A 53 -29.43 41.95 -22.04
CA GLN A 53 -28.45 41.36 -21.12
C GLN A 53 -27.76 40.14 -21.74
N GLU A 54 -28.45 39.37 -22.59
CA GLU A 54 -27.84 38.31 -23.40
C GLU A 54 -26.76 38.89 -24.33
N GLN A 55 -27.05 40.00 -25.01
CA GLN A 55 -26.04 40.68 -25.85
C GLN A 55 -24.80 41.09 -25.04
N VAL A 56 -25.00 41.65 -23.84
CA VAL A 56 -23.91 42.05 -22.94
C VAL A 56 -23.14 40.83 -22.42
N LEU A 57 -23.84 39.76 -22.06
CA LEU A 57 -23.24 38.50 -21.62
C LEU A 57 -22.36 37.91 -22.72
N LEU A 58 -22.87 37.82 -23.95
CA LEU A 58 -22.13 37.26 -25.08
C LEU A 58 -20.87 38.07 -25.39
N HIS A 59 -20.98 39.41 -25.36
CA HIS A 59 -19.82 40.29 -25.54
C HIS A 59 -18.77 40.10 -24.43
N LYS A 60 -19.20 40.04 -23.16
CA LYS A 60 -18.29 39.90 -22.01
C LYS A 60 -17.67 38.50 -21.94
N LEU A 61 -18.40 37.44 -22.27
CA LEU A 61 -17.83 36.09 -22.41
C LEU A 61 -16.80 36.04 -23.54
N GLY A 62 -17.04 36.74 -24.64
CA GLY A 62 -16.05 36.86 -25.70
C GLY A 62 -14.76 37.56 -25.26
N LEU A 63 -14.86 38.62 -24.45
CA LEU A 63 -13.69 39.27 -23.83
C LEU A 63 -12.97 38.34 -22.84
N PHE A 64 -13.74 37.62 -22.02
CA PHE A 64 -13.25 36.68 -21.01
C PHE A 64 -12.46 35.52 -21.64
N VAL A 65 -13.02 34.87 -22.67
CA VAL A 65 -12.36 33.79 -23.42
C VAL A 65 -11.14 34.31 -24.18
N ARG A 66 -11.21 35.50 -24.78
CA ARG A 66 -10.07 36.12 -25.49
C ARG A 66 -8.89 36.43 -24.56
N ALA A 67 -9.16 36.73 -23.30
CA ALA A 67 -8.13 36.91 -22.28
C ALA A 67 -7.56 35.56 -21.76
N ASN A 68 -7.93 34.43 -22.38
CA ASN A 68 -7.57 33.07 -21.98
C ASN A 68 -8.00 32.70 -20.56
N HIS A 69 -9.08 33.32 -20.05
CA HIS A 69 -9.65 32.89 -18.79
C HIS A 69 -10.46 31.61 -18.99
N THR A 70 -10.31 30.68 -18.05
CA THR A 70 -11.01 29.40 -18.02
C THR A 70 -11.66 29.23 -16.66
N GLU A 71 -12.98 29.31 -16.60
CA GLU A 71 -13.77 29.11 -15.38
C GLU A 71 -15.00 28.27 -15.73
N SER A 72 -15.55 27.56 -14.74
CA SER A 72 -16.73 26.72 -14.97
C SER A 72 -17.98 27.56 -15.21
N VAL A 73 -18.96 26.98 -15.92
CA VAL A 73 -20.27 27.59 -16.18
C VAL A 73 -20.94 28.01 -14.87
N GLU A 74 -20.84 27.16 -13.85
CA GLU A 74 -21.44 27.35 -12.53
C GLU A 74 -20.84 28.58 -11.84
N THR A 75 -19.50 28.70 -11.84
CA THR A 75 -18.79 29.83 -11.24
C THR A 75 -19.18 31.14 -11.93
N ILE A 76 -19.25 31.15 -13.26
CA ILE A 76 -19.65 32.33 -14.03
C ILE A 76 -21.11 32.70 -13.73
N ALA A 77 -22.03 31.74 -13.76
CA ALA A 77 -23.45 31.96 -13.49
C ALA A 77 -23.68 32.46 -12.05
N GLU A 78 -23.00 31.90 -11.07
CA GLU A 78 -23.09 32.32 -9.68
C GLU A 78 -22.53 33.74 -9.47
N ALA A 79 -21.40 34.06 -10.11
CA ALA A 79 -20.81 35.39 -10.06
C ALA A 79 -21.77 36.45 -10.64
N ILE A 80 -22.44 36.13 -11.75
CA ILE A 80 -23.48 36.97 -12.35
C ILE A 80 -24.70 37.09 -11.43
N SER A 81 -25.12 36.00 -10.78
CA SER A 81 -26.25 36.01 -9.84
C SER A 81 -25.99 36.92 -8.63
N ILE A 82 -24.75 36.93 -8.12
CA ILE A 82 -24.33 37.79 -7.01
C ILE A 82 -24.18 39.26 -7.45
N SER A 83 -23.75 39.51 -8.68
CA SER A 83 -23.59 40.87 -9.23
C SER A 83 -24.31 41.05 -10.58
N PRO A 84 -25.65 41.10 -10.61
CA PRO A 84 -26.43 41.19 -11.86
C PRO A 84 -26.09 42.42 -12.71
N GLN A 85 -25.62 43.49 -12.06
CA GLN A 85 -25.10 44.71 -12.67
C GLN A 85 -23.97 44.49 -13.71
N VAL A 86 -23.30 43.33 -13.69
CA VAL A 86 -22.33 42.94 -14.73
C VAL A 86 -22.97 42.82 -16.12
N LEU A 87 -24.28 42.59 -16.19
CA LEU A 87 -25.04 42.50 -17.44
C LEU A 87 -25.62 43.84 -17.90
N GLU A 88 -25.37 44.93 -17.18
CA GLU A 88 -25.85 46.25 -17.54
C GLU A 88 -24.84 47.00 -18.43
N GLN A 89 -25.34 47.58 -19.54
CA GLN A 89 -24.55 48.21 -20.63
C GLN A 89 -23.58 49.35 -20.20
N LYS A 90 -23.60 49.80 -18.95
CA LYS A 90 -22.80 50.94 -18.45
C LYS A 90 -21.70 50.56 -17.44
N GLY A 91 -21.52 49.28 -17.12
CA GLY A 91 -20.56 48.85 -16.10
C GLY A 91 -19.12 48.63 -16.62
N LYS A 92 -18.13 49.14 -15.88
CA LYS A 92 -16.69 48.80 -16.03
C LYS A 92 -16.34 47.36 -15.62
N LEU A 93 -17.24 46.69 -14.89
CA LEU A 93 -17.02 45.37 -14.31
C LEU A 93 -16.95 44.30 -15.40
N ASP A 94 -15.82 43.62 -15.51
CA ASP A 94 -15.64 42.45 -16.37
C ASP A 94 -16.07 41.16 -15.64
N ILE A 95 -16.40 40.09 -16.38
CA ILE A 95 -16.73 38.78 -15.82
C ILE A 95 -15.57 38.27 -14.94
N SER A 96 -14.32 38.49 -15.37
CA SER A 96 -13.12 38.14 -14.60
C SER A 96 -13.08 38.83 -13.22
N GLU A 97 -13.40 40.13 -13.17
CA GLU A 97 -13.44 40.91 -11.94
C GLU A 97 -14.56 40.44 -11.01
N VAL A 98 -15.74 40.17 -11.55
CA VAL A 98 -16.90 39.72 -10.76
C VAL A 98 -16.71 38.29 -10.26
N VAL A 99 -16.10 37.40 -11.06
CA VAL A 99 -15.69 36.06 -10.62
C VAL A 99 -14.65 36.18 -9.49
N GLY A 100 -13.65 37.05 -9.64
CA GLY A 100 -12.65 37.30 -8.60
C GLY A 100 -13.25 37.85 -7.29
N GLN A 101 -14.16 38.83 -7.39
CA GLN A 101 -14.88 39.40 -6.23
C GLN A 101 -15.78 38.36 -5.56
N THR A 102 -16.47 37.54 -6.35
CA THR A 102 -17.32 36.45 -5.88
C THR A 102 -16.50 35.41 -5.13
N GLN A 103 -15.36 35.00 -5.70
CA GLN A 103 -14.44 34.08 -5.03
C GLN A 103 -13.90 34.66 -3.72
N GLN A 104 -13.54 35.94 -3.69
CA GLN A 104 -13.11 36.61 -2.46
C GLN A 104 -14.24 36.70 -1.42
N HIS A 105 -15.47 36.96 -1.84
CA HIS A 105 -16.63 36.99 -0.96
C HIS A 105 -16.88 35.62 -0.34
N PHE A 106 -16.83 34.56 -1.15
CA PHE A 106 -16.95 33.18 -0.66
C PHE A 106 -15.82 32.83 0.29
N ASN A 107 -14.57 33.10 -0.07
CA ASN A 107 -13.42 32.86 0.81
C ASN A 107 -13.60 33.57 2.17
N LYS A 108 -14.10 34.81 2.19
CA LYS A 108 -14.39 35.54 3.44
C LYS A 108 -15.54 34.91 4.23
N LYS A 109 -16.62 34.47 3.57
CA LYS A 109 -17.77 33.82 4.22
C LYS A 109 -17.38 32.47 4.80
N GLU A 110 -16.55 31.71 4.08
CA GLU A 110 -16.01 30.42 4.49
C GLU A 110 -15.04 30.58 5.66
N VAL A 111 -14.11 31.55 5.63
CA VAL A 111 -13.23 31.85 6.78
C VAL A 111 -14.04 32.20 8.03
N ARG A 112 -15.10 33.00 7.91
CA ARG A 112 -15.98 33.33 9.06
C ARG A 112 -16.82 32.15 9.53
N LEU A 113 -17.13 31.20 8.65
CA LEU A 113 -17.83 29.97 9.02
C LEU A 113 -16.87 29.04 9.75
N TRP A 114 -15.68 28.82 9.20
CA TRP A 114 -14.56 28.13 9.84
C TRP A 114 -14.25 28.71 11.21
N GLU A 115 -14.09 30.03 11.36
CA GLU A 115 -13.81 30.66 12.67
C GLU A 115 -14.89 30.28 13.69
N ARG A 116 -16.17 30.40 13.32
CA ARG A 116 -17.30 30.03 14.18
C ARG A 116 -17.36 28.54 14.51
N LEU A 117 -17.07 27.66 13.55
CA LEU A 117 -17.06 26.20 13.75
C LEU A 117 -15.83 25.75 14.56
N SER A 118 -14.67 26.36 14.32
CA SER A 118 -13.39 26.04 14.95
C SER A 118 -13.37 26.35 16.45
N GLU A 119 -14.16 27.34 16.89
CA GLU A 119 -14.30 27.76 18.28
C GLU A 119 -15.35 26.96 19.07
N ARG A 120 -16.13 26.11 18.38
CA ARG A 120 -17.10 25.22 19.05
C ARG A 120 -16.39 24.15 19.87
N LYS A 121 -16.80 24.02 21.12
CA LYS A 121 -16.32 22.99 22.06
C LYS A 121 -17.10 21.69 21.95
N ASP A 122 -18.30 21.74 21.37
CA ASP A 122 -19.14 20.59 21.13
C ASP A 122 -18.72 19.86 19.86
N ALA A 123 -18.57 18.54 19.98
CA ALA A 123 -18.10 17.66 18.91
C ALA A 123 -19.19 17.30 17.88
N VAL A 124 -20.28 18.10 17.81
CA VAL A 124 -21.48 17.73 17.03
C VAL A 124 -21.97 18.89 16.16
N PRO A 125 -22.31 18.62 14.88
CA PRO A 125 -22.11 17.37 14.13
C PRO A 125 -20.80 17.38 13.32
N MET A 126 -20.12 16.24 13.26
CA MET A 126 -19.23 15.93 12.13
C MET A 126 -20.04 15.90 10.84
N ILE A 127 -19.45 16.36 9.73
CA ILE A 127 -20.06 16.20 8.41
C ILE A 127 -19.76 14.77 7.97
N ALA A 128 -20.80 13.93 7.94
CA ALA A 128 -20.74 12.64 7.28
C ALA A 128 -20.68 12.91 5.78
N GLU A 129 -19.53 12.66 5.16
CA GLU A 129 -19.35 12.83 3.73
C GLU A 129 -20.11 11.71 3.00
N THR A 130 -20.01 10.47 3.51
CA THR A 130 -20.58 9.32 2.82
C THR A 130 -20.60 8.04 3.67
N SER A 131 -21.48 7.10 3.33
CA SER A 131 -21.52 5.76 3.93
C SER A 131 -20.55 4.81 3.18
N LEU A 132 -19.99 3.84 3.90
CA LEU A 132 -18.93 2.93 3.47
C LEU A 132 -19.31 1.47 3.78
N GLY A 133 -18.75 0.53 3.01
CA GLY A 133 -19.01 -0.89 3.09
C GLY A 133 -20.47 -1.23 2.76
N ASP A 134 -21.08 -2.02 3.62
CA ASP A 134 -22.51 -2.34 3.62
C ASP A 134 -23.35 -1.33 4.41
N GLY A 135 -22.77 -0.19 4.78
CA GLY A 135 -23.37 0.81 5.66
C GLY A 135 -22.96 0.69 7.12
N THR A 136 -22.12 -0.29 7.47
CA THR A 136 -21.54 -0.42 8.82
C THR A 136 -20.63 0.74 9.18
N TYR A 137 -20.03 1.42 8.19
CA TYR A 137 -19.12 2.54 8.42
C TYR A 137 -19.55 3.79 7.65
N TYR A 138 -19.02 4.94 8.07
CA TYR A 138 -19.12 6.18 7.32
C TYR A 138 -17.84 7.01 7.42
N LEU A 139 -17.59 7.84 6.40
CA LEU A 139 -16.48 8.76 6.38
C LEU A 139 -16.92 10.10 6.97
N GLY A 140 -16.36 10.47 8.11
CA GLY A 140 -16.62 11.74 8.75
C GLY A 140 -15.42 12.67 8.65
N ARG A 141 -15.62 13.91 8.19
CA ARG A 141 -14.54 14.90 8.15
C ARG A 141 -14.40 15.63 9.49
N LEU A 142 -13.17 15.82 9.95
CA LEU A 142 -12.84 16.51 11.19
C LEU A 142 -12.59 18.00 10.90
N PHE A 143 -13.35 18.88 11.56
CA PHE A 143 -13.31 20.34 11.33
C PHE A 143 -13.07 21.12 12.61
N THR A 144 -13.68 20.69 13.71
CA THR A 144 -13.61 21.42 14.98
C THR A 144 -12.50 20.87 15.85
N ARG A 145 -11.97 21.70 16.75
CA ARG A 145 -11.01 21.23 17.76
C ARG A 145 -11.62 20.10 18.61
N GLY A 146 -12.92 20.15 18.84
CA GLY A 146 -13.69 19.09 19.49
C GLY A 146 -13.62 17.76 18.74
N HIS A 147 -13.75 17.75 17.41
CA HIS A 147 -13.63 16.54 16.60
C HIS A 147 -12.23 15.92 16.70
N PHE A 148 -11.17 16.74 16.59
CA PHE A 148 -9.79 16.25 16.72
C PHE A 148 -9.51 15.68 18.11
N ILE A 149 -10.01 16.32 19.17
CA ILE A 149 -9.87 15.83 20.56
C ILE A 149 -10.63 14.53 20.75
N ALA A 150 -11.90 14.47 20.34
CA ALA A 150 -12.75 13.29 20.48
C ALA A 150 -12.11 12.09 19.75
N ASN A 151 -11.73 12.29 18.49
CA ASN A 151 -11.11 11.25 17.68
C ASN A 151 -9.77 10.78 18.26
N SER A 152 -8.90 11.71 18.64
CA SER A 152 -7.62 11.38 19.26
C SER A 152 -7.76 10.68 20.62
N THR A 153 -8.85 10.92 21.35
CA THR A 153 -9.09 10.30 22.65
C THR A 153 -9.49 8.84 22.48
N VAL A 154 -10.37 8.54 21.52
CA VAL A 154 -10.80 7.16 21.24
C VAL A 154 -9.67 6.34 20.61
N LEU A 155 -8.97 6.87 19.60
CA LEU A 155 -7.94 6.13 18.89
C LEU A 155 -6.57 6.14 19.57
N GLU A 156 -6.36 6.91 20.64
CA GLU A 156 -5.05 7.00 21.34
C GLU A 156 -3.83 7.27 20.42
N HIS A 157 -4.01 7.79 19.20
CA HIS A 157 -2.97 7.90 18.18
C HIS A 157 -2.55 9.35 17.87
N CYS A 158 -1.52 9.55 17.01
CA CYS A 158 -0.76 10.79 16.74
C CYS A 158 -1.52 12.08 16.37
N LEU A 159 -2.84 12.07 16.32
CA LEU A 159 -3.56 13.30 16.64
C LEU A 159 -3.32 13.76 18.10
N GLY A 160 -2.71 12.95 18.98
CA GLY A 160 -2.48 13.13 20.43
C GLY A 160 -2.10 14.52 20.95
N LYS A 161 -2.30 14.73 22.27
CA LYS A 161 -2.29 16.03 23.01
C LYS A 161 -1.20 17.06 22.64
N LYS A 162 -0.04 16.66 22.11
CA LYS A 162 1.05 17.58 21.69
C LYS A 162 0.99 18.00 20.22
N SER A 163 0.21 17.31 19.39
CA SER A 163 0.14 17.47 17.93
C SER A 163 -1.22 17.96 17.42
N ILE A 164 -2.31 17.90 18.22
CA ILE A 164 -3.65 18.41 17.85
C ILE A 164 -3.54 19.81 17.25
N GLU A 165 -2.86 20.74 17.93
CA GLU A 165 -2.76 22.13 17.48
C GLU A 165 -2.07 22.25 16.12
N ARG A 166 -1.09 21.39 15.84
CA ARG A 166 -0.38 21.40 14.56
C ARG A 166 -1.31 20.95 13.43
N TYR A 167 -1.99 19.81 13.60
CA TYR A 167 -2.91 19.30 12.58
C TYR A 167 -4.13 20.20 12.41
N PHE A 168 -4.66 20.73 13.51
CA PHE A 168 -5.75 21.68 13.49
C PHE A 168 -5.37 22.98 12.79
N THR A 169 -4.19 23.54 13.07
CA THR A 169 -3.68 24.73 12.38
C THR A 169 -3.49 24.48 10.89
N LYS A 170 -2.91 23.33 10.51
CA LYS A 170 -2.77 22.94 9.11
C LYS A 170 -4.14 22.77 8.43
N SER A 171 -5.10 22.16 9.11
CA SER A 171 -6.47 22.00 8.59
C SER A 171 -7.16 23.36 8.42
N LYS A 172 -7.02 24.26 9.40
CA LYS A 172 -7.54 25.63 9.34
C LYS A 172 -6.95 26.42 8.18
N ASN A 173 -5.66 26.23 7.90
CA ASN A 173 -4.98 26.86 6.76
C ASN A 173 -5.28 26.18 5.43
N LYS A 174 -6.14 25.15 5.43
CA LYS A 174 -6.41 24.28 4.28
C LYS A 174 -5.15 23.69 3.68
N ASP A 175 -4.13 23.41 4.49
CA ASP A 175 -2.92 22.67 4.08
C ASP A 175 -3.19 21.16 4.08
N ILE A 176 -4.10 20.70 4.95
CA ILE A 176 -4.55 19.32 5.03
C ILE A 176 -6.05 19.24 5.27
N GLU A 177 -6.61 18.07 5.03
CA GLU A 177 -7.92 17.66 5.51
C GLU A 177 -7.76 16.38 6.32
N VAL A 178 -8.53 16.25 7.40
CA VAL A 178 -8.48 15.06 8.25
C VAL A 178 -9.84 14.41 8.29
N TYR A 179 -9.86 13.11 8.01
CA TYR A 179 -11.05 12.28 8.01
C TYR A 179 -10.92 11.19 9.06
N ALA A 180 -12.06 10.74 9.55
CA ALA A 180 -12.19 9.56 10.36
C ALA A 180 -13.14 8.59 9.68
N VAL A 181 -12.74 7.32 9.62
CA VAL A 181 -13.68 6.23 9.36
C VAL A 181 -14.34 5.91 10.68
N MET A 182 -15.67 6.01 10.69
CA MET A 182 -16.52 5.92 11.87
C MET A 182 -17.40 4.69 11.76
N GLU A 183 -17.60 3.97 12.86
CA GLU A 183 -18.61 2.93 12.92
C GLU A 183 -20.00 3.55 13.03
N GLN A 184 -20.96 3.05 12.25
CA GLN A 184 -22.31 3.62 12.15
C GLN A 184 -23.12 3.38 13.43
N SER A 185 -22.83 2.29 14.16
CA SER A 185 -23.58 1.82 15.33
C SER A 185 -23.50 2.78 16.51
N ASP A 186 -22.32 3.32 16.78
CA ASP A 186 -22.01 4.15 17.94
C ASP A 186 -21.28 5.46 17.59
N SER A 187 -20.93 5.67 16.32
CA SER A 187 -20.08 6.79 15.89
C SER A 187 -18.73 6.83 16.60
N GLU A 188 -18.14 5.67 16.88
CA GLU A 188 -16.74 5.59 17.29
C GLU A 188 -15.80 5.58 16.07
N PRO A 189 -14.72 6.37 16.09
CA PRO A 189 -13.71 6.32 15.04
C PRO A 189 -12.87 5.06 15.14
N VAL A 190 -12.66 4.39 14.01
CA VAL A 190 -11.83 3.19 13.89
C VAL A 190 -10.50 3.46 13.18
N ALA A 191 -10.45 4.47 12.32
CA ALA A 191 -9.23 4.92 11.65
C ALA A 191 -9.27 6.42 11.32
N THR A 192 -8.10 7.02 11.12
CA THR A 192 -7.93 8.40 10.65
C THR A 192 -7.16 8.43 9.34
N VAL A 193 -7.62 9.25 8.39
CA VAL A 193 -6.98 9.51 7.10
C VAL A 193 -6.62 10.99 7.02
N ILE A 194 -5.36 11.30 6.72
CA ILE A 194 -4.88 12.67 6.55
C ILE A 194 -4.56 12.90 5.08
N TYR A 195 -5.21 13.89 4.48
CA TYR A 195 -5.06 14.27 3.08
C TYR A 195 -4.36 15.63 2.96
N ASP A 196 -3.31 15.73 2.16
CA ASP A 196 -2.68 16.99 1.79
C ASP A 196 -3.44 17.62 0.63
N THR A 197 -4.00 18.81 0.85
CA THR A 197 -4.85 19.49 -0.13
C THR A 197 -4.06 20.16 -1.25
N LYS A 198 -2.77 20.45 -1.02
CA LYS A 198 -1.90 21.11 -2.00
C LYS A 198 -1.23 20.10 -2.89
N LEU A 199 -0.68 19.05 -2.28
CA LEU A 199 -0.06 17.92 -2.98
C LEU A 199 -1.09 16.94 -3.55
N LYS A 200 -2.36 17.08 -3.14
CA LYS A 200 -3.44 16.19 -3.55
C LYS A 200 -3.12 14.72 -3.27
N SER A 201 -2.60 14.45 -2.08
CA SER A 201 -2.05 13.14 -1.71
C SER A 201 -2.44 12.74 -0.30
N ILE A 202 -2.62 11.45 -0.02
CA ILE A 202 -2.78 10.99 1.36
C ILE A 202 -1.40 11.06 2.04
N LEU A 203 -1.34 11.66 3.23
CA LEU A 203 -0.11 11.75 4.02
C LEU A 203 0.04 10.56 4.95
N GLN A 204 -1.08 10.10 5.51
CA GLN A 204 -1.07 9.17 6.63
C GLN A 204 -2.43 8.50 6.82
N ILE A 205 -2.40 7.21 7.15
CA ILE A 205 -3.54 6.46 7.65
C ILE A 205 -3.11 5.76 8.94
N LYS A 206 -3.89 5.92 10.02
CA LYS A 206 -3.60 5.32 11.33
C LYS A 206 -4.85 4.78 11.98
N GLN A 207 -4.67 3.70 12.73
CA GLN A 207 -5.67 3.11 13.62
C GLN A 207 -5.25 3.30 15.09
N ALA A 208 -6.01 2.68 16.00
CA ALA A 208 -5.79 2.80 17.43
C ALA A 208 -4.32 2.52 17.86
N GLY A 209 -3.77 3.39 18.71
CA GLY A 209 -2.40 3.29 19.24
C GLY A 209 -1.31 3.73 18.27
N ASP A 210 -1.62 4.59 17.29
CA ASP A 210 -0.70 5.07 16.24
C ASP A 210 -0.13 3.98 15.34
N ARG A 211 -0.86 2.87 15.24
CA ARG A 211 -0.50 1.75 14.38
C ARG A 211 -0.93 2.02 12.94
N HIS A 212 -0.18 1.46 12.00
CA HIS A 212 -0.58 1.38 10.60
C HIS A 212 -1.63 0.27 10.43
N LEU A 213 -2.43 0.34 9.36
CA LEU A 213 -3.34 -0.75 8.99
C LEU A 213 -2.55 -1.96 8.52
N THR A 214 -3.01 -3.16 8.86
CA THR A 214 -2.37 -4.42 8.46
C THR A 214 -3.17 -5.20 7.43
N GLY A 215 -4.38 -4.77 7.08
CA GLY A 215 -5.25 -5.48 6.14
C GLY A 215 -6.15 -6.52 6.81
N THR A 216 -5.94 -6.77 8.10
CA THR A 216 -6.69 -7.77 8.89
C THR A 216 -7.81 -7.13 9.71
N GLU A 217 -7.90 -5.80 9.73
CA GLU A 217 -8.92 -5.09 10.47
C GLU A 217 -10.31 -5.29 9.83
N PRO A 218 -11.39 -5.46 10.63
CA PRO A 218 -12.74 -5.63 10.09
C PRO A 218 -13.24 -4.41 9.29
N TYR A 219 -12.65 -3.25 9.51
CA TYR A 219 -12.94 -1.99 8.81
C TYR A 219 -11.96 -1.68 7.67
N PHE A 220 -11.04 -2.58 7.33
CA PHE A 220 -10.02 -2.32 6.31
C PHE A 220 -10.65 -1.99 4.95
N GLU A 221 -11.65 -2.78 4.51
CA GLU A 221 -12.38 -2.51 3.26
C GLU A 221 -13.01 -1.12 3.25
N ALA A 222 -13.62 -0.70 4.37
CA ALA A 222 -14.21 0.64 4.50
C ALA A 222 -13.14 1.75 4.39
N VAL A 223 -11.94 1.52 4.93
CA VAL A 223 -10.84 2.47 4.75
C VAL A 223 -10.41 2.54 3.29
N ILE A 224 -10.23 1.41 2.61
CA ILE A 224 -9.86 1.40 1.18
C ILE A 224 -10.92 2.11 0.32
N GLU A 225 -12.20 1.82 0.57
CA GLU A 225 -13.31 2.50 -0.09
C GLU A 225 -13.28 4.01 0.19
N SER A 226 -12.98 4.41 1.43
CA SER A 226 -12.86 5.83 1.77
C SER A 226 -11.78 6.53 0.95
N LEU A 227 -10.64 5.88 0.70
CA LEU A 227 -9.58 6.43 -0.14
C LEU A 227 -10.09 6.61 -1.57
N SER A 228 -10.71 5.58 -2.15
CA SER A 228 -11.30 5.66 -3.49
C SER A 228 -12.26 6.86 -3.60
N ARG A 229 -13.18 7.01 -2.64
CA ARG A 229 -14.12 8.15 -2.63
C ARG A 229 -13.42 9.50 -2.48
N LEU A 230 -12.44 9.61 -1.58
CA LEU A 230 -11.62 10.81 -1.40
C LEU A 230 -10.88 11.22 -2.69
N THR A 231 -10.56 10.26 -3.56
CA THR A 231 -9.80 10.46 -4.80
C THR A 231 -10.66 10.67 -6.06
N THR A 232 -11.93 10.25 -6.06
CA THR A 232 -12.76 10.16 -7.28
C THR A 232 -14.04 10.99 -7.25
N GLN A 233 -14.46 11.48 -6.08
CA GLN A 233 -15.77 12.14 -5.93
C GLN A 233 -15.67 13.66 -5.68
N GLU A 234 -16.73 14.35 -6.07
CA GLU A 234 -17.01 15.70 -5.57
C GLU A 234 -17.19 15.65 -4.06
N SER A 235 -16.50 16.51 -3.34
CA SER A 235 -16.72 16.69 -1.91
C SER A 235 -17.42 17.99 -1.62
N ILE A 236 -18.04 18.07 -0.45
CA ILE A 236 -18.73 19.23 0.05
C ILE A 236 -17.78 20.03 0.97
N ASN A 237 -17.62 21.32 0.69
CA ASN A 237 -16.80 22.21 1.51
C ASN A 237 -17.57 22.73 2.74
N GLU A 238 -16.96 23.68 3.45
CA GLU A 238 -17.50 24.30 4.68
C GLU A 238 -18.96 24.73 4.57
N SER A 239 -19.26 25.25 3.39
CA SER A 239 -20.49 25.96 3.06
C SER A 239 -21.54 25.09 2.39
N GLY A 240 -21.33 23.77 2.30
CA GLY A 240 -22.25 22.89 1.59
C GLY A 240 -22.03 22.86 0.08
N ARG A 241 -20.94 23.43 -0.44
CA ARG A 241 -20.67 23.53 -1.88
C ARG A 241 -19.77 22.40 -2.36
N ALA A 242 -20.17 21.77 -3.46
CA ALA A 242 -19.36 20.78 -4.15
C ALA A 242 -18.03 21.39 -4.66
N TYR A 243 -16.92 20.68 -4.49
CA TYR A 243 -15.64 20.95 -5.13
C TYR A 243 -14.99 19.64 -5.56
N GLN A 244 -14.28 19.69 -6.67
CA GLN A 244 -13.52 18.56 -7.20
C GLN A 244 -12.22 18.39 -6.41
N ARG A 245 -11.91 17.16 -6.00
CA ARG A 245 -10.62 16.79 -5.39
C ARG A 245 -9.81 16.01 -6.43
N PRO A 246 -9.13 16.68 -7.38
CA PRO A 246 -8.29 15.95 -8.29
C PRO A 246 -7.07 15.47 -7.50
N ILE A 247 -6.95 14.17 -7.25
CA ILE A 247 -5.63 13.54 -7.18
C ILE A 247 -5.20 13.41 -8.63
N GLU A 248 -4.16 14.14 -9.03
CA GLU A 248 -3.76 14.23 -10.43
C GLU A 248 -3.08 12.95 -10.94
N SER A 249 -2.66 12.02 -10.04
CA SER A 249 -2.05 10.77 -10.46
C SER A 249 -2.25 9.60 -9.49
N VAL A 250 -2.44 8.40 -10.06
CA VAL A 250 -2.35 7.10 -9.34
C VAL A 250 -0.99 6.94 -8.63
N GLN A 251 0.07 7.58 -9.16
CA GLN A 251 1.41 7.61 -8.58
C GLN A 251 1.45 8.17 -7.15
N ASP A 252 0.48 9.00 -6.76
CA ASP A 252 0.41 9.58 -5.43
C ASP A 252 -0.24 8.64 -4.41
N LEU A 253 -1.14 7.75 -4.86
CA LEU A 253 -1.59 6.61 -4.07
C LEU A 253 -0.49 5.57 -3.94
N GLU A 254 0.31 5.33 -4.98
CA GLU A 254 1.51 4.48 -4.88
C GLU A 254 2.49 4.99 -3.81
N ASN A 255 2.60 6.30 -3.57
CA ASN A 255 3.47 6.84 -2.51
C ASN A 255 2.91 6.60 -1.09
N VAL A 256 1.59 6.52 -0.95
CA VAL A 256 0.89 6.13 0.29
C VAL A 256 1.09 4.65 0.55
N PHE A 257 1.00 3.85 -0.50
CA PHE A 257 1.25 2.42 -0.51
C PHE A 257 2.75 2.05 -0.63
N ARG A 258 3.68 3.00 -0.83
CA ARG A 258 5.12 2.73 -0.72
C ARG A 258 5.53 2.39 0.72
N GLY A 259 4.68 2.72 1.70
CA GLY A 259 4.75 2.19 3.07
C GLY A 259 4.05 0.84 3.27
N PHE A 260 3.36 0.33 2.25
CA PHE A 260 2.57 -0.91 2.23
C PHE A 260 2.86 -1.67 0.91
N PRO A 261 4.01 -2.35 0.79
CA PRO A 261 4.51 -2.88 -0.49
C PRO A 261 3.65 -3.97 -1.15
N GLU A 262 2.45 -4.27 -0.65
CA GLU A 262 1.69 -5.48 -0.96
C GLU A 262 0.20 -5.16 -1.14
N VAL A 263 -0.25 -5.19 -2.40
CA VAL A 263 -1.67 -5.23 -2.80
C VAL A 263 -1.87 -6.55 -3.54
N PHE A 264 -2.61 -7.47 -2.92
CA PHE A 264 -3.03 -8.76 -3.47
C PHE A 264 -4.52 -8.73 -3.75
N VAL A 265 -4.99 -9.52 -4.72
CA VAL A 265 -6.41 -9.58 -5.06
C VAL A 265 -7.06 -10.89 -4.61
N ARG A 266 -8.27 -10.81 -4.04
CA ARG A 266 -9.08 -11.97 -3.59
C ARG A 266 -9.41 -12.96 -4.73
N SER A 267 -9.43 -12.49 -5.98
CA SER A 267 -9.63 -13.29 -7.20
C SER A 267 -8.33 -13.77 -7.87
N GLY A 268 -7.17 -13.56 -7.25
CA GLY A 268 -5.90 -14.08 -7.73
C GLY A 268 -5.24 -13.34 -8.90
N THR A 269 -5.88 -12.33 -9.47
CA THR A 269 -5.27 -11.56 -10.55
C THR A 269 -4.40 -10.45 -9.95
N LEU A 270 -3.08 -10.51 -10.16
CA LEU A 270 -2.21 -9.40 -9.80
C LEU A 270 -2.52 -8.22 -10.72
N VAL A 271 -3.15 -7.20 -10.16
CA VAL A 271 -3.54 -5.99 -10.88
C VAL A 271 -2.66 -4.85 -10.39
N SER A 272 -2.37 -3.89 -11.27
CA SER A 272 -1.68 -2.67 -10.83
C SER A 272 -2.53 -1.94 -9.79
N ILE A 273 -1.93 -1.10 -8.94
CA ILE A 273 -2.70 -0.27 -8.00
C ILE A 273 -3.76 0.56 -8.75
N SER A 274 -3.46 1.00 -9.98
CA SER A 274 -4.41 1.67 -10.87
C SER A 274 -5.63 0.82 -11.17
N ASP A 275 -5.42 -0.45 -11.49
CA ASP A 275 -6.47 -1.39 -11.87
C ASP A 275 -7.25 -1.86 -10.62
N ALA A 276 -6.57 -2.10 -9.49
CA ALA A 276 -7.18 -2.44 -8.20
C ALA A 276 -8.19 -1.39 -7.73
N LEU A 277 -7.90 -0.10 -7.99
CA LEU A 277 -8.79 1.02 -7.64
C LEU A 277 -10.00 1.16 -8.57
N THR A 278 -9.96 0.52 -9.74
CA THR A 278 -11.10 0.44 -10.68
C THR A 278 -11.94 -0.82 -10.50
N MET A 279 -11.48 -1.76 -9.67
CA MET A 279 -12.22 -2.97 -9.30
C MET A 279 -13.11 -2.68 -8.08
N ASP A 280 -14.18 -3.46 -7.92
CA ASP A 280 -15.10 -3.34 -6.79
C ASP A 280 -14.33 -3.55 -5.47
N ALA A 281 -14.49 -2.65 -4.50
CA ALA A 281 -13.57 -2.43 -3.35
C ALA A 281 -13.31 -3.64 -2.43
N LYS A 282 -14.01 -4.76 -2.64
CA LYS A 282 -13.95 -6.00 -1.84
C LYS A 282 -12.75 -6.91 -2.15
N GLU A 283 -11.88 -6.50 -3.07
CA GLU A 283 -10.91 -7.41 -3.66
C GLU A 283 -9.45 -7.23 -3.21
N VAL A 284 -9.07 -6.30 -2.32
CA VAL A 284 -7.65 -6.04 -1.98
C VAL A 284 -7.21 -6.64 -0.62
N LEU A 285 -6.09 -7.39 -0.59
CA LEU A 285 -5.41 -7.94 0.58
C LEU A 285 -3.96 -7.43 0.69
N GLY A 286 -3.56 -6.95 1.87
CA GLY A 286 -2.17 -6.60 2.19
C GLY A 286 -1.58 -7.56 3.21
N GLY A 287 -0.36 -8.04 2.99
CA GLY A 287 0.33 -8.92 3.93
C GLY A 287 1.70 -9.38 3.44
N SER A 288 2.66 -9.49 4.37
CA SER A 288 4.08 -9.85 4.12
C SER A 288 4.30 -11.26 3.56
N ALA A 289 3.22 -12.06 3.52
CA ALA A 289 3.15 -13.36 2.90
C ALA A 289 1.78 -13.53 2.26
N PHE A 290 1.72 -14.15 1.08
CA PHE A 290 0.48 -14.57 0.46
C PHE A 290 -0.02 -15.85 1.15
N PRO A 291 -1.13 -15.82 1.89
CA PRO A 291 -1.68 -17.02 2.50
C PRO A 291 -2.31 -17.92 1.44
N VAL A 292 -1.98 -19.20 1.47
CA VAL A 292 -2.64 -20.24 0.68
C VAL A 292 -3.49 -21.08 1.62
N ASP A 293 -4.79 -21.09 1.36
CA ASP A 293 -5.78 -21.90 2.05
C ASP A 293 -6.44 -22.92 1.12
N GLU A 294 -7.39 -23.68 1.64
CA GLU A 294 -8.06 -24.76 0.89
C GLU A 294 -8.89 -24.28 -0.30
N ASP A 295 -9.30 -23.02 -0.31
CA ASP A 295 -10.12 -22.42 -1.38
C ASP A 295 -9.26 -21.71 -2.45
N THR A 296 -7.96 -21.58 -2.22
CA THR A 296 -7.05 -20.92 -3.15
C THR A 296 -6.88 -21.76 -4.43
N ASP A 297 -7.08 -21.16 -5.60
CA ASP A 297 -6.93 -21.89 -6.87
C ASP A 297 -5.49 -22.41 -7.09
N PRO A 298 -5.27 -23.70 -7.43
CA PRO A 298 -3.92 -24.24 -7.61
C PRO A 298 -3.11 -23.57 -8.72
N GLU A 299 -3.74 -23.12 -9.82
CA GLU A 299 -3.04 -22.41 -10.89
C GLU A 299 -2.54 -21.05 -10.40
N LEU A 300 -3.34 -20.37 -9.58
CA LEU A 300 -2.93 -19.13 -8.91
C LEU A 300 -1.73 -19.35 -7.97
N VAL A 301 -1.74 -20.42 -7.16
CA VAL A 301 -0.62 -20.77 -6.27
C VAL A 301 0.67 -20.87 -7.07
N VAL A 302 0.65 -21.55 -8.22
CA VAL A 302 1.82 -21.66 -9.12
C VAL A 302 2.23 -20.29 -9.65
N GLN A 303 1.30 -19.48 -10.13
CA GLN A 303 1.62 -18.16 -10.68
C GLN A 303 2.29 -17.25 -9.65
N ILE A 304 1.79 -17.23 -8.41
CA ILE A 304 2.36 -16.43 -7.32
C ILE A 304 3.72 -16.98 -6.91
N ALA A 305 3.81 -18.30 -6.68
CA ALA A 305 5.04 -18.96 -6.26
C ALA A 305 6.17 -18.72 -7.26
N GLU A 306 5.94 -18.89 -8.56
CA GLU A 306 7.01 -18.85 -9.56
C GLU A 306 7.40 -17.43 -10.00
N LYS A 307 6.47 -16.47 -9.97
CA LYS A 307 6.70 -15.15 -10.59
C LYS A 307 6.99 -14.04 -9.58
N LEU A 308 6.57 -14.19 -8.33
CA LEU A 308 6.63 -13.11 -7.35
C LEU A 308 7.70 -13.39 -6.29
N PRO A 309 8.65 -12.46 -6.03
CA PRO A 309 9.67 -12.62 -5.00
C PRO A 309 9.11 -12.33 -3.59
N LEU A 310 7.92 -12.85 -3.29
CA LEU A 310 7.16 -12.62 -2.05
C LEU A 310 7.21 -13.87 -1.17
N ALA A 311 6.87 -13.74 0.10
CA ALA A 311 6.65 -14.94 0.91
C ALA A 311 5.31 -15.58 0.54
N ILE A 312 5.25 -16.91 0.49
CA ILE A 312 4.04 -17.70 0.31
C ILE A 312 3.86 -18.56 1.55
N ASP A 313 2.74 -18.37 2.25
CA ASP A 313 2.39 -19.15 3.44
C ASP A 313 1.50 -20.32 3.04
N MET A 314 2.14 -21.48 2.90
CA MET A 314 1.52 -22.73 2.53
C MET A 314 0.92 -23.46 3.73
N THR A 315 0.96 -22.92 4.95
CA THR A 315 0.57 -23.64 6.18
C THR A 315 -0.81 -24.29 6.09
N LYS A 316 -1.78 -23.67 5.41
CA LYS A 316 -3.14 -24.20 5.22
C LYS A 316 -3.38 -24.80 3.83
N ALA A 317 -2.37 -24.85 2.97
CA ALA A 317 -2.49 -25.37 1.62
C ALA A 317 -2.78 -26.87 1.60
N THR A 318 -3.65 -27.27 0.67
CA THR A 318 -3.97 -28.68 0.38
C THR A 318 -2.75 -29.41 -0.20
N GLU A 319 -2.79 -30.74 -0.18
CA GLU A 319 -1.74 -31.54 -0.78
C GLU A 319 -1.66 -31.31 -2.30
N GLU A 320 -2.80 -31.18 -2.98
CA GLU A 320 -2.84 -30.87 -4.41
C GLU A 320 -2.08 -29.57 -4.73
N GLN A 321 -2.39 -28.48 -4.04
CA GLN A 321 -1.69 -27.20 -4.21
C GLN A 321 -0.17 -27.36 -4.00
N ARG A 322 0.25 -28.08 -2.96
CA ARG A 322 1.68 -28.34 -2.67
C ARG A 322 2.37 -29.15 -3.76
N GLN A 323 1.66 -30.07 -4.38
CA GLN A 323 2.19 -30.88 -5.47
C GLN A 323 2.30 -30.10 -6.79
N THR A 324 1.55 -29.00 -6.96
CA THR A 324 1.68 -28.15 -8.15
C THR A 324 2.93 -27.25 -8.13
N VAL A 325 3.46 -26.91 -6.95
CA VAL A 325 4.56 -25.95 -6.83
C VAL A 325 5.90 -26.61 -7.16
N ILE A 326 6.54 -26.16 -8.23
CA ILE A 326 7.87 -26.63 -8.67
C ILE A 326 8.96 -25.66 -8.25
N SER A 327 8.67 -24.35 -8.21
CA SER A 327 9.64 -23.33 -7.79
C SER A 327 8.96 -22.20 -7.03
N ILE A 328 9.72 -21.56 -6.13
CA ILE A 328 9.29 -20.39 -5.36
C ILE A 328 10.33 -19.28 -5.54
N ALA A 329 9.91 -18.14 -6.12
CA ALA A 329 10.76 -16.99 -6.38
C ALA A 329 11.10 -16.20 -5.10
N GLY A 330 10.27 -16.28 -4.07
CA GLY A 330 10.51 -15.68 -2.77
C GLY A 330 10.68 -16.70 -1.64
N THR A 331 10.00 -16.48 -0.52
CA THR A 331 10.15 -17.28 0.71
C THR A 331 9.01 -18.28 0.84
N LEU A 332 9.31 -19.51 1.21
CA LEU A 332 8.32 -20.51 1.60
C LEU A 332 8.10 -20.46 3.12
N ILE A 333 6.85 -20.36 3.56
CA ILE A 333 6.44 -20.56 4.95
C ILE A 333 5.54 -21.79 5.02
N ASP A 334 5.84 -22.72 5.93
CA ASP A 334 5.00 -23.87 6.20
C ASP A 334 5.10 -24.30 7.67
N ASN A 335 4.13 -23.88 8.49
CA ASN A 335 4.12 -24.12 9.93
C ASN A 335 3.15 -25.22 10.35
N ARG A 336 2.90 -26.22 9.49
CA ARG A 336 2.09 -27.39 9.89
C ARG A 336 2.81 -28.20 10.97
N ASP A 337 2.05 -28.71 11.93
CA ASP A 337 2.58 -29.51 13.07
C ASP A 337 2.98 -30.94 12.66
N ALA A 338 2.57 -31.39 11.47
CA ALA A 338 2.77 -32.74 10.98
C ALA A 338 4.06 -32.86 10.13
N ILE A 339 3.96 -33.56 8.99
CA ILE A 339 5.03 -33.64 8.00
C ILE A 339 4.91 -32.42 7.07
N SER A 340 5.95 -31.60 7.01
CA SER A 340 6.07 -30.56 5.99
C SER A 340 6.85 -31.12 4.80
N GLY A 341 6.26 -31.10 3.62
CA GLY A 341 6.91 -31.60 2.43
C GLY A 341 6.24 -31.18 1.13
N PHE A 342 7.05 -31.13 0.08
CA PHE A 342 6.66 -30.79 -1.29
C PHE A 342 7.42 -31.74 -2.21
N SER A 343 6.71 -32.63 -2.90
CA SER A 343 7.40 -33.69 -3.65
C SER A 343 7.99 -33.21 -4.98
N ASN A 344 7.45 -32.12 -5.53
CA ASN A 344 7.87 -31.54 -6.81
C ASN A 344 8.68 -30.24 -6.69
N LEU A 345 8.77 -29.65 -5.49
CA LEU A 345 9.49 -28.39 -5.28
C LEU A 345 10.99 -28.59 -5.46
N LYS A 346 11.57 -27.91 -6.45
CA LYS A 346 12.99 -28.00 -6.82
C LYS A 346 13.83 -26.83 -6.34
N ILE A 347 13.28 -25.62 -6.37
CA ILE A 347 14.04 -24.40 -6.12
C ILE A 347 13.23 -23.44 -5.26
N VAL A 348 13.86 -22.88 -4.23
CA VAL A 348 13.36 -21.72 -3.48
C VAL A 348 14.42 -20.62 -3.54
N ASN A 349 14.17 -19.54 -4.27
CA ASN A 349 15.14 -18.44 -4.41
C ASN A 349 15.32 -17.63 -3.12
N GLY A 350 14.31 -17.60 -2.25
CA GLY A 350 14.35 -16.98 -0.94
C GLY A 350 14.71 -17.96 0.17
N GLN A 351 13.98 -17.86 1.29
CA GLN A 351 14.16 -18.70 2.47
C GLN A 351 13.09 -19.80 2.53
N ILE A 352 13.36 -20.85 3.30
CA ILE A 352 12.36 -21.83 3.73
C ILE A 352 12.21 -21.70 5.25
N LEU A 353 10.99 -21.43 5.71
CA LEU A 353 10.64 -21.28 7.12
C LEU A 353 9.65 -22.37 7.53
N VAL A 354 10.12 -23.37 8.28
CA VAL A 354 9.32 -24.47 8.80
C VAL A 354 9.55 -24.57 10.30
N ASN A 355 8.64 -24.01 11.10
CA ASN A 355 8.91 -23.85 12.53
C ASN A 355 8.29 -24.92 13.41
N ASN A 356 7.26 -25.65 12.97
CA ASN A 356 6.50 -26.55 13.86
C ASN A 356 6.46 -28.01 13.39
N ALA A 357 6.95 -28.31 12.18
CA ALA A 357 6.87 -29.65 11.63
C ALA A 357 7.88 -30.58 12.31
N LYS A 358 7.40 -31.73 12.82
CA LYS A 358 8.26 -32.77 13.41
C LYS A 358 9.20 -33.39 12.37
N GLU A 359 8.71 -33.55 11.15
CA GLU A 359 9.45 -34.07 10.00
C GLU A 359 9.34 -33.10 8.84
N VAL A 360 10.48 -32.81 8.21
CA VAL A 360 10.57 -31.98 7.01
C VAL A 360 11.21 -32.79 5.91
N ARG A 361 10.50 -32.93 4.79
CA ARG A 361 10.91 -33.75 3.66
C ARG A 361 10.69 -33.06 2.33
N PHE A 362 11.78 -32.72 1.65
CA PHE A 362 11.75 -32.18 0.30
C PHE A 362 12.54 -33.08 -0.65
N ASP A 363 11.85 -34.00 -1.30
CA ASP A 363 12.48 -35.05 -2.11
C ASP A 363 13.18 -34.52 -3.37
N ALA A 364 12.61 -33.49 -3.99
CA ALA A 364 13.10 -32.92 -5.24
C ALA A 364 13.86 -31.59 -5.07
N LEU A 365 13.97 -31.04 -3.84
CA LEU A 365 14.56 -29.72 -3.63
C LEU A 365 16.06 -29.76 -3.89
N GLU A 366 16.53 -29.00 -4.87
CA GLU A 366 17.92 -28.93 -5.34
C GLU A 366 18.65 -27.69 -4.81
N GLU A 367 17.97 -26.55 -4.67
CA GLU A 367 18.59 -25.28 -4.26
C GLU A 367 17.69 -24.41 -3.37
N VAL A 368 18.29 -23.81 -2.34
CA VAL A 368 17.71 -22.71 -1.55
C VAL A 368 18.61 -21.49 -1.66
N GLY A 369 18.10 -20.38 -2.20
CA GLY A 369 18.89 -19.19 -2.50
C GLY A 369 19.34 -18.41 -1.26
N ARG A 370 18.59 -18.51 -0.15
CA ARG A 370 18.97 -17.95 1.16
C ARG A 370 19.11 -19.07 2.19
N GLY A 371 18.33 -19.05 3.27
CA GLY A 371 18.44 -20.01 4.38
C GLY A 371 17.26 -20.97 4.47
N LEU A 372 17.50 -22.14 5.05
CA LEU A 372 16.51 -23.13 5.43
C LEU A 372 16.45 -23.18 6.96
N TYR A 373 15.28 -22.90 7.52
CA TYR A 373 15.03 -22.85 8.95
C TYR A 373 13.98 -23.90 9.32
N ALA A 374 14.42 -24.96 9.99
CA ALA A 374 13.64 -26.12 10.41
C ALA A 374 13.75 -26.27 11.95
N THR A 375 13.32 -25.23 12.68
CA THR A 375 13.80 -24.97 14.04
C THR A 375 13.29 -25.93 15.12
N GLN A 376 12.10 -26.51 14.94
CA GLN A 376 11.54 -27.55 15.82
C GLN A 376 11.47 -28.92 15.15
N THR A 377 12.17 -29.10 14.04
CA THR A 377 12.15 -30.34 13.27
C THR A 377 13.06 -31.38 13.90
N GLU A 378 12.53 -32.58 14.14
CA GLU A 378 13.29 -33.72 14.67
C GLU A 378 13.99 -34.51 13.57
N GLN A 379 13.39 -34.55 12.36
CA GLN A 379 13.92 -35.26 11.18
C GLN A 379 13.88 -34.37 9.94
N LEU A 380 15.04 -34.09 9.34
CA LEU A 380 15.18 -33.29 8.14
C LEU A 380 15.74 -34.15 7.00
N SER A 381 14.96 -34.34 5.92
CA SER A 381 15.34 -35.15 4.75
C SER A 381 15.31 -34.32 3.47
N LEU A 382 16.47 -34.16 2.86
CA LEU A 382 16.76 -33.28 1.71
C LEU A 382 17.66 -34.02 0.70
N PRO A 383 17.23 -35.17 0.16
CA PRO A 383 18.11 -36.08 -0.59
C PRO A 383 18.66 -35.49 -1.89
N ALA A 384 17.93 -34.57 -2.53
CA ALA A 384 18.34 -33.90 -3.77
C ALA A 384 19.09 -32.58 -3.55
N LEU A 385 19.13 -32.04 -2.33
CA LEU A 385 19.60 -30.69 -2.07
C LEU A 385 21.11 -30.58 -2.32
N ARG A 386 21.51 -29.64 -3.18
CA ARG A 386 22.91 -29.44 -3.58
C ARG A 386 23.52 -28.18 -2.98
N LYS A 387 22.72 -27.12 -2.77
CA LYS A 387 23.21 -25.80 -2.39
C LYS A 387 22.24 -25.02 -1.52
N VAL A 388 22.79 -24.33 -0.51
CA VAL A 388 22.07 -23.35 0.32
C VAL A 388 22.87 -22.04 0.36
N GLY A 389 22.28 -20.95 -0.11
CA GLY A 389 22.90 -19.63 -0.18
C GLY A 389 22.95 -18.85 1.15
N GLY A 390 22.67 -19.52 2.26
CA GLY A 390 22.63 -18.96 3.61
C GLY A 390 22.82 -20.05 4.67
N ARG A 391 22.02 -20.02 5.75
CA ARG A 391 22.10 -20.97 6.86
C ARG A 391 21.21 -22.19 6.63
N VAL A 392 21.67 -23.37 7.06
CA VAL A 392 20.81 -24.52 7.38
C VAL A 392 20.66 -24.57 8.90
N ASP A 393 19.46 -24.31 9.39
CA ASP A 393 19.16 -24.15 10.82
C ASP A 393 18.19 -25.25 11.28
N ALA A 394 18.73 -26.32 11.87
CA ALA A 394 17.96 -27.46 12.36
C ALA A 394 18.50 -27.92 13.75
N PRO A 395 18.48 -27.04 14.76
CA PRO A 395 19.17 -27.25 16.03
C PRO A 395 18.60 -28.41 16.84
N VAL A 396 17.34 -28.78 16.64
CA VAL A 396 16.64 -29.87 17.33
C VAL A 396 16.67 -31.19 16.54
N ALA A 397 17.07 -31.15 15.26
CA ALA A 397 17.04 -32.32 14.40
C ALA A 397 18.03 -33.37 14.88
N ARG A 398 17.53 -34.58 15.14
CA ARG A 398 18.35 -35.74 15.51
C ARG A 398 18.93 -36.41 14.28
N VAL A 399 18.24 -36.29 13.15
CA VAL A 399 18.62 -36.85 11.85
C VAL A 399 18.53 -35.75 10.80
N ILE A 400 19.64 -35.50 10.10
CA ILE A 400 19.71 -34.60 8.94
C ILE A 400 20.29 -35.40 7.78
N ALA A 401 19.47 -35.69 6.78
CA ALA A 401 19.87 -36.41 5.57
C ALA A 401 19.95 -35.45 4.38
N ALA A 402 21.15 -35.04 4.01
CA ALA A 402 21.43 -34.15 2.88
C ALA A 402 22.64 -34.64 2.08
N GLU A 403 22.54 -35.85 1.53
CA GLU A 403 23.68 -36.60 0.96
C GLU A 403 24.35 -35.90 -0.23
N GLN A 404 23.58 -35.11 -0.99
CA GLN A 404 24.02 -34.39 -2.19
C GLN A 404 24.46 -32.96 -1.90
N LEU A 405 24.37 -32.48 -0.65
CA LEU A 405 24.65 -31.09 -0.30
C LEU A 405 26.14 -30.82 -0.46
N THR A 406 26.49 -29.88 -1.34
CA THR A 406 27.89 -29.55 -1.68
C THR A 406 28.35 -28.22 -1.09
N GLU A 407 27.45 -27.25 -0.94
CA GLU A 407 27.79 -25.90 -0.48
C GLU A 407 26.70 -25.29 0.41
N VAL A 408 27.14 -24.69 1.52
CA VAL A 408 26.36 -23.80 2.37
C VAL A 408 27.15 -22.51 2.56
N THR A 409 26.63 -21.35 2.13
CA THR A 409 27.42 -20.10 2.24
C THR A 409 27.35 -19.47 3.63
N GLY A 410 26.42 -19.90 4.49
CA GLY A 410 26.28 -19.48 5.89
C GLY A 410 26.71 -20.56 6.88
N ASN A 411 25.91 -20.74 7.94
CA ASN A 411 26.13 -21.73 8.99
C ASN A 411 25.38 -23.05 8.70
N ILE A 412 25.86 -24.15 9.28
CA ILE A 412 25.08 -25.36 9.49
C ILE A 412 24.89 -25.51 10.99
N ASP A 413 23.64 -25.49 11.47
CA ASP A 413 23.29 -25.80 12.85
C ASP A 413 22.57 -27.15 12.89
N ALA A 414 23.28 -28.13 13.44
CA ALA A 414 22.88 -29.51 13.68
C ALA A 414 23.16 -29.86 15.15
N SER A 415 22.97 -28.91 16.06
CA SER A 415 23.47 -29.00 17.44
C SER A 415 22.99 -30.23 18.20
N SER A 416 21.78 -30.74 17.93
CA SER A 416 21.20 -31.94 18.57
C SER A 416 21.34 -33.23 17.75
N ALA A 417 21.97 -33.19 16.57
CA ALA A 417 22.15 -34.38 15.75
C ALA A 417 23.09 -35.37 16.47
N SER A 418 22.72 -36.64 16.56
CA SER A 418 23.59 -37.66 17.18
C SER A 418 24.80 -37.99 16.31
N GLN A 419 24.66 -37.83 14.99
CA GLN A 419 25.73 -37.96 14.00
C GLN A 419 25.55 -36.90 12.92
N LEU A 420 26.65 -36.29 12.50
CA LEU A 420 26.67 -35.38 11.35
C LEU A 420 27.48 -36.01 10.22
N THR A 421 26.79 -36.46 9.18
CA THR A 421 27.40 -37.03 7.97
C THR A 421 26.86 -36.34 6.73
N MET A 422 27.73 -35.70 5.95
CA MET A 422 27.38 -35.07 4.67
C MET A 422 28.49 -35.38 3.66
N PRO A 423 28.41 -36.52 2.95
CA PRO A 423 29.54 -37.04 2.18
C PRO A 423 29.89 -36.16 0.98
N ALA A 424 28.95 -35.39 0.42
CA ALA A 424 29.21 -34.50 -0.70
C ALA A 424 29.65 -33.07 -0.30
N LEU A 425 29.58 -32.71 0.99
CA LEU A 425 29.79 -31.33 1.44
C LEU A 425 31.24 -30.91 1.23
N ARG A 426 31.44 -29.78 0.53
CA ARG A 426 32.77 -29.24 0.20
C ARG A 426 33.06 -27.91 0.87
N LYS A 427 32.04 -27.09 1.11
CA LYS A 427 32.21 -25.72 1.59
C LYS A 427 31.12 -25.29 2.55
N VAL A 428 31.53 -24.69 3.66
CA VAL A 428 30.68 -23.94 4.59
C VAL A 428 31.24 -22.53 4.73
N GLY A 429 30.44 -21.50 4.54
CA GLY A 429 30.97 -20.12 4.55
C GLY A 429 31.28 -19.60 5.95
N TRP A 430 30.61 -20.10 6.99
CA TRP A 430 30.78 -19.62 8.37
C TRP A 430 31.01 -20.80 9.32
N HIS A 431 30.05 -21.21 10.15
CA HIS A 431 30.25 -22.21 11.20
C HIS A 431 29.52 -23.52 10.93
N ILE A 432 30.04 -24.61 11.50
CA ILE A 432 29.34 -25.88 11.63
C ILE A 432 29.14 -26.13 13.13
N GLU A 433 27.89 -26.17 13.58
CA GLU A 433 27.51 -26.44 14.97
C GLU A 433 26.94 -27.86 15.07
N ALA A 434 27.69 -28.77 15.71
CA ALA A 434 27.32 -30.16 15.91
C ALA A 434 27.68 -30.60 17.34
N GLY A 435 27.32 -29.77 18.32
CA GLY A 435 27.76 -29.89 19.71
C GLY A 435 27.44 -31.23 20.38
N MET A 436 26.31 -31.85 20.05
CA MET A 436 25.90 -33.16 20.60
C MET A 436 26.25 -34.35 19.70
N ALA A 437 26.85 -34.13 18.53
CA ALA A 437 27.17 -35.24 17.64
C ALA A 437 28.28 -36.12 18.22
N GLU A 438 28.02 -37.42 18.35
CA GLU A 438 29.03 -38.40 18.78
C GLU A 438 30.10 -38.62 17.70
N ARG A 439 29.73 -38.39 16.44
CA ARG A 439 30.61 -38.51 15.26
C ARG A 439 30.30 -37.42 14.25
N ILE A 440 31.35 -36.75 13.77
CA ILE A 440 31.30 -35.81 12.65
C ILE A 440 32.14 -36.40 11.51
N ASP A 441 31.52 -36.68 10.37
CA ASP A 441 32.16 -37.30 9.20
C ASP A 441 31.86 -36.52 7.91
N LEU A 442 32.78 -35.65 7.51
CA LEU A 442 32.65 -34.77 6.34
C LEU A 442 33.86 -34.97 5.42
N PRO A 443 33.95 -36.15 4.75
CA PRO A 443 35.16 -36.59 4.07
C PRO A 443 35.60 -35.69 2.92
N ASN A 444 34.68 -34.95 2.30
CA ASN A 444 34.95 -34.07 1.16
C ASN A 444 35.00 -32.59 1.52
N LEU A 445 34.86 -32.22 2.80
CA LEU A 445 34.86 -30.83 3.24
C LEU A 445 36.25 -30.23 3.07
N VAL A 446 36.33 -29.13 2.32
CA VAL A 446 37.60 -28.45 1.99
C VAL A 446 37.74 -27.12 2.74
N HIS A 447 36.64 -26.41 2.96
CA HIS A 447 36.66 -25.05 3.50
C HIS A 447 35.52 -24.79 4.47
N VAL A 448 35.86 -24.18 5.61
CA VAL A 448 34.94 -23.59 6.58
C VAL A 448 35.43 -22.17 6.86
N GLY A 449 34.65 -21.13 6.59
CA GLY A 449 35.12 -19.75 6.82
C GLY A 449 35.27 -19.38 8.31
N GLY A 450 34.58 -20.11 9.18
CA GLY A 450 34.60 -19.96 10.63
C GLY A 450 35.05 -21.24 11.34
N LYS A 451 34.26 -21.69 12.31
CA LYS A 451 34.61 -22.74 13.27
C LYS A 451 33.78 -24.01 13.08
N VAL A 452 34.36 -25.16 13.41
CA VAL A 452 33.64 -26.44 13.53
C VAL A 452 33.54 -26.79 15.01
N TYR A 453 32.32 -26.95 15.51
CA TYR A 453 32.03 -27.30 16.91
C TYR A 453 31.55 -28.75 17.01
N GLY A 454 32.28 -29.58 17.75
CA GLY A 454 31.96 -30.98 18.01
C GLY A 454 32.32 -31.35 19.45
N ASP A 455 31.73 -30.63 20.41
CA ASP A 455 32.08 -30.73 21.83
C ASP A 455 31.85 -32.13 22.42
N SER A 456 30.85 -32.87 21.93
CA SER A 456 30.54 -34.24 22.36
C SER A 456 31.15 -35.32 21.46
N ALA A 457 31.86 -34.94 20.39
CA ALA A 457 32.31 -35.89 19.38
C ALA A 457 33.41 -36.80 19.92
N SER A 458 33.23 -38.11 19.76
CA SER A 458 34.30 -39.09 19.94
C SER A 458 35.28 -39.08 18.77
N VAL A 459 34.78 -38.79 17.56
CA VAL A 459 35.55 -38.74 16.32
C VAL A 459 35.11 -37.56 15.46
N ILE A 460 36.09 -36.80 14.96
CA ILE A 460 35.91 -35.76 13.94
C ILE A 460 36.79 -36.11 12.73
N ASN A 461 36.16 -36.46 11.61
CA ASN A 461 36.82 -36.88 10.37
C ASN A 461 36.63 -35.84 9.25
N LEU A 462 37.65 -35.01 9.07
CA LEU A 462 37.73 -33.89 8.11
C LEU A 462 39.05 -33.99 7.29
N PRO A 463 39.32 -35.11 6.60
CA PRO A 463 40.63 -35.44 6.04
C PRO A 463 41.05 -34.51 4.90
N ASN A 464 40.10 -33.83 4.27
CA ASN A 464 40.33 -32.91 3.15
C ASN A 464 40.22 -31.42 3.54
N LEU A 465 39.99 -31.12 4.82
CA LEU A 465 39.82 -29.74 5.29
C LEU A 465 41.14 -28.98 5.19
N LYS A 466 41.11 -27.90 4.39
CA LYS A 466 42.27 -27.03 4.14
C LYS A 466 42.21 -25.77 4.97
N ASP A 467 41.04 -25.17 5.12
CA ASP A 467 40.87 -23.89 5.79
C ASP A 467 39.71 -23.94 6.78
N ALA A 468 40.00 -23.54 8.02
CA ALA A 468 39.04 -23.24 9.08
C ALA A 468 39.70 -22.31 10.10
N LEU A 469 38.90 -21.49 10.79
CA LEU A 469 39.39 -20.67 11.90
C LEU A 469 39.80 -21.52 13.11
N LEU A 470 39.00 -22.57 13.38
CA LEU A 470 39.15 -23.43 14.56
C LEU A 470 38.34 -24.71 14.41
N VAL A 471 38.84 -25.82 14.95
CA VAL A 471 38.03 -26.98 15.32
C VAL A 471 37.97 -27.08 16.84
N GLN A 472 36.78 -27.02 17.42
CA GLN A 472 36.55 -27.15 18.85
C GLN A 472 35.95 -28.53 19.16
N CYS A 473 36.56 -29.26 20.09
CA CYS A 473 36.13 -30.61 20.46
C CYS A 473 36.49 -30.98 21.90
N ASN A 474 36.05 -32.15 22.36
CA ASN A 474 36.47 -32.70 23.65
C ASN A 474 37.99 -33.04 23.65
N GLU A 475 38.60 -33.03 24.83
CA GLU A 475 39.98 -33.52 25.03
C GLU A 475 40.21 -34.94 24.51
N LYS A 476 39.21 -35.82 24.61
CA LYS A 476 39.29 -37.23 24.21
C LYS A 476 38.95 -37.48 22.73
N THR A 477 38.54 -36.45 21.99
CA THR A 477 38.13 -36.61 20.58
C THR A 477 39.31 -37.02 19.70
N GLU A 478 39.12 -38.07 18.92
CA GLU A 478 39.99 -38.41 17.81
C GLU A 478 39.73 -37.46 16.64
N THR A 479 40.75 -36.72 16.21
CA THR A 479 40.64 -35.71 15.15
C THR A 479 41.48 -36.10 13.94
N ILE A 480 40.84 -36.29 12.78
CA ILE A 480 41.50 -36.54 11.50
C ILE A 480 41.28 -35.30 10.64
N ILE A 481 42.25 -34.38 10.63
CA ILE A 481 42.13 -33.11 9.91
C ILE A 481 43.27 -33.03 8.88
N GLY A 482 42.92 -32.74 7.62
CA GLY A 482 43.86 -32.70 6.51
C GLY A 482 44.99 -31.68 6.67
N ASN A 483 44.65 -30.45 7.06
CA ASN A 483 45.61 -29.40 7.33
C ASN A 483 45.98 -29.31 8.82
N LYS A 484 47.24 -29.63 9.14
CA LYS A 484 47.80 -29.58 10.50
C LYS A 484 47.91 -28.17 11.10
N ASN A 485 47.78 -27.12 10.29
CA ASN A 485 47.87 -25.73 10.74
C ASN A 485 46.53 -25.18 11.25
N ILE A 486 45.43 -25.92 11.07
CA ILE A 486 44.13 -25.53 11.60
C ILE A 486 44.19 -25.68 13.13
N PRO A 487 43.92 -24.61 13.91
CA PRO A 487 43.91 -24.71 15.36
C PRO A 487 42.85 -25.71 15.85
N ILE A 488 43.19 -26.48 16.87
CA ILE A 488 42.26 -27.38 17.56
C ILE A 488 42.17 -26.93 19.02
N GLU A 489 40.98 -26.47 19.44
CA GLU A 489 40.68 -26.15 20.83
C GLU A 489 40.02 -27.35 21.50
N ARG A 490 40.71 -27.91 22.49
CA ARG A 490 40.20 -29.04 23.28
C ARG A 490 39.59 -28.52 24.57
N THR A 491 38.32 -28.83 24.79
CA THR A 491 37.57 -28.40 25.98
C THR A 491 37.32 -29.58 26.92
N THR A 492 37.28 -29.30 28.23
CA THR A 492 36.92 -30.27 29.28
C THR A 492 35.40 -30.32 29.53
N LYS A 493 34.61 -29.51 28.80
CA LYS A 493 33.16 -29.47 28.97
C LYS A 493 32.54 -30.64 28.20
N ILE A 494 31.73 -31.43 28.89
CA ILE A 494 30.82 -32.43 28.31
C ILE A 494 29.43 -31.81 28.35
#